data_AF-A0A523WC59-F1
#
_entry.id   AF-A0A523WC59-F1
#
_cell.length_a   1.000
_cell.length_b   1.000
_cell.length_c   1.000
_cell.angle_alpha   90.00
_cell.angle_beta   90.00
_cell.angle_gamma   90.00
#
_symmetry.space_group_name_H-M   'P 1'
#
loop_
_entity.id
_entity.type
_entity.pdbx_description
1 polymer ?
#
loop_
_entity_poly.entity_id
_entity_poly.type
_entity_poly.pdbx_seq_one_letter_code
_entity_poly.pdbx_strand_id
1 'polypeptide(L)'
;MKKEYKDIKGLIKAILKNDENKETRDLIEELKDVIRRGSFTREEFLKMGMWKSTRPKKWYESNSEKDINKVSEKVFSTNYERRRIELLTKLKGVSIPTASAILMLTNPQRYGVIDIRVWQVLYLYG
;
A
#
# COMPACT_ATOMS: atom_id res chain seq x y z
N MET A 1 -13.16 -14.87 -13.28
CA MET A 1 -13.95 -15.00 -12.02
C MET A 1 -15.40 -15.26 -12.41
N LYS A 2 -16.14 -16.04 -11.61
CA LYS A 2 -17.59 -16.28 -11.80
C LYS A 2 -18.36 -15.59 -10.68
N LYS A 3 -19.61 -15.18 -10.93
CA LYS A 3 -20.49 -14.65 -9.88
C LYS A 3 -20.97 -15.79 -9.00
N GLU A 4 -20.70 -15.69 -7.71
CA GLU A 4 -21.20 -16.62 -6.68
C GLU A 4 -22.38 -16.02 -5.92
N TYR A 5 -22.50 -14.69 -5.90
CA TYR A 5 -23.56 -13.95 -5.24
C TYR A 5 -24.41 -13.19 -6.27
N LYS A 6 -25.64 -12.83 -5.87
CA LYS A 6 -26.57 -12.08 -6.71
C LYS A 6 -26.04 -10.69 -7.09
N ASP A 7 -25.47 -9.98 -6.11
CA ASP A 7 -24.99 -8.61 -6.23
C ASP A 7 -23.83 -8.34 -5.24
N ILE A 8 -23.20 -7.17 -5.35
CA ILE A 8 -22.08 -6.78 -4.48
C ILE A 8 -22.49 -6.69 -3.00
N LYS A 9 -23.75 -6.35 -2.70
CA LYS A 9 -24.24 -6.27 -1.31
C LYS A 9 -24.30 -7.66 -0.70
N GLY A 10 -24.77 -8.65 -1.45
CA GLY A 10 -24.77 -10.06 -1.07
C GLY A 10 -23.37 -10.60 -0.82
N LEU A 11 -22.41 -10.26 -1.69
CA LEU A 11 -20.99 -10.59 -1.49
C LEU A 11 -20.49 -9.96 -0.18
N ILE A 12 -20.57 -8.63 -0.04
CA ILE A 12 -20.06 -7.91 1.14
C ILE A 12 -20.67 -8.48 2.43
N LYS A 13 -21.99 -8.69 2.48
CA LYS A 13 -22.65 -9.25 3.67
C LYS A 13 -22.12 -10.65 4.04
N ALA A 14 -21.75 -11.46 3.04
CA ALA A 14 -21.29 -12.82 3.26
C ALA A 14 -19.81 -12.90 3.69
N ILE A 15 -18.95 -12.01 3.18
CA ILE A 15 -17.49 -12.14 3.33
C ILE A 15 -16.81 -11.01 4.12
N LEU A 16 -17.51 -9.89 4.39
CA LEU A 16 -16.91 -8.78 5.12
C LEU A 16 -16.62 -9.17 6.56
N LYS A 17 -15.35 -9.07 6.91
CA LYS A 17 -14.87 -9.16 8.28
C LYS A 17 -14.73 -7.74 8.83
N ASN A 18 -15.29 -7.49 10.01
CA ASN A 18 -15.24 -6.19 10.67
C ASN A 18 -14.06 -6.08 11.65
N ASP A 19 -13.38 -7.18 11.93
CA ASP A 19 -12.13 -7.17 12.67
C ASP A 19 -10.98 -6.71 11.76
N GLU A 20 -10.21 -5.74 12.25
CA GLU A 20 -8.99 -5.32 11.57
C GLU A 20 -7.94 -6.42 11.69
N ASN A 21 -7.24 -6.70 10.59
CA ASN A 21 -6.17 -7.68 10.60
C ASN A 21 -5.05 -7.21 11.55
N LYS A 22 -4.78 -8.02 12.59
CA LYS A 22 -3.81 -7.71 13.65
C LYS A 22 -2.42 -7.32 13.10
N GLU A 23 -1.88 -8.09 12.15
CA GLU A 23 -0.56 -7.83 11.57
C GLU A 23 -0.50 -6.49 10.84
N THR A 24 -1.58 -6.14 10.14
CA THR A 24 -1.69 -4.86 9.43
C THR A 24 -1.75 -3.69 10.41
N ARG A 25 -2.56 -3.83 11.46
CA ARG A 25 -2.68 -2.83 12.53
C ARG A 25 -1.36 -2.64 13.28
N ASP A 26 -0.68 -3.73 13.62
CA ASP A 26 0.60 -3.68 14.33
C ASP A 26 1.68 -3.00 13.45
N LEU A 27 1.68 -3.24 12.12
CA LEU A 27 2.57 -2.56 11.19
C LEU A 27 2.24 -1.06 11.02
N ILE A 28 0.96 -0.68 10.98
CA ILE A 28 0.54 0.73 10.96
C ILE A 28 1.04 1.44 12.23
N GLU A 29 0.91 0.80 13.39
CA GLU A 29 1.38 1.34 14.67
C GLU A 29 2.91 1.49 14.69
N GLU A 30 3.65 0.53 14.13
CA GLU A 30 5.11 0.63 13.95
C GLU A 30 5.50 1.84 13.07
N LEU A 31 4.70 2.13 12.03
CA LEU A 31 4.96 3.18 11.04
C LEU A 31 4.36 4.54 11.40
N LYS A 32 3.69 4.69 12.55
CA LYS A 32 2.95 5.91 12.93
C LYS A 32 3.79 7.20 12.90
N ASP A 33 5.09 7.08 13.15
CA ASP A 33 6.01 8.21 13.24
C ASP A 33 6.68 8.56 11.90
N VAL A 34 6.51 7.74 10.86
CA VAL A 34 7.11 7.95 9.52
C VAL A 34 6.74 9.31 8.96
N ILE A 35 5.46 9.70 9.06
CA ILE A 35 4.98 10.99 8.54
C ILE A 35 5.55 12.15 9.34
N ARG A 36 5.62 12.02 10.66
CA ARG A 36 6.21 13.05 11.53
C ARG A 36 7.71 13.21 11.25
N ARG A 37 8.41 12.10 11.00
CA ARG A 37 9.83 12.08 10.60
C ARG A 37 10.04 12.60 9.18
N GLY A 38 9.03 12.54 8.32
CA GLY A 38 9.09 13.01 6.93
C GLY A 38 9.83 12.06 5.99
N SER A 39 10.15 10.84 6.43
CA SER A 39 10.84 9.81 5.64
C SER A 39 10.69 8.43 6.27
N PHE A 40 10.89 7.38 5.46
CA PHE A 40 10.98 5.99 5.95
C PHE A 40 12.33 5.37 5.63
N THR A 41 12.80 4.50 6.53
CA THR A 41 14.08 3.79 6.42
C THR A 41 13.99 2.66 5.40
N ARG A 42 15.15 2.07 5.08
CA ARG A 42 15.18 0.87 4.23
C ARG A 42 14.45 -0.32 4.86
N GLU A 43 14.56 -0.49 6.18
CA GLU A 43 13.87 -1.57 6.89
C GLU A 43 12.34 -1.42 6.80
N GLU A 44 11.82 -0.23 7.09
CA GLU A 44 10.39 0.09 6.99
C GLU A 44 9.88 -0.07 5.55
N PHE A 45 10.67 0.38 4.55
CA PHE A 45 10.38 0.15 3.13
C PHE A 45 10.23 -1.34 2.79
N LEU A 46 11.15 -2.18 3.27
CA LEU A 46 11.07 -3.62 3.06
C LEU A 46 9.85 -4.23 3.74
N LYS A 47 9.54 -3.84 4.98
CA LYS A 47 8.34 -4.30 5.69
C LYS A 47 7.06 -3.96 4.91
N MET A 48 6.90 -2.70 4.48
CA MET A 48 5.74 -2.26 3.69
C MET A 48 5.64 -3.00 2.34
N GLY A 49 6.75 -3.14 1.63
CA GLY A 49 6.79 -3.83 0.33
C GLY A 49 6.44 -5.31 0.46
N MET A 50 6.99 -5.99 1.47
CA MET A 50 6.77 -7.41 1.74
C MET A 50 5.34 -7.68 2.23
N TRP A 51 4.77 -6.79 3.05
CA TRP A 51 3.36 -6.83 3.45
C TRP A 51 2.45 -6.83 2.21
N LYS A 52 2.72 -5.95 1.23
CA LYS A 52 1.87 -5.88 0.02
C LYS A 52 2.07 -7.08 -0.91
N SER A 53 3.32 -7.46 -1.17
CA SER A 53 3.64 -8.61 -2.01
C SER A 53 5.09 -9.04 -1.86
N THR A 54 5.30 -10.32 -1.57
CA THR A 54 6.63 -10.94 -1.53
C THR A 54 7.24 -11.16 -2.91
N ARG A 55 6.46 -11.08 -4.00
CA ARG A 55 6.90 -11.44 -5.36
C ARG A 55 8.09 -10.59 -5.87
N PRO A 56 8.06 -9.25 -5.79
CA PRO A 56 9.19 -8.43 -6.23
C PRO A 56 10.27 -8.23 -5.14
N LYS A 57 10.42 -9.13 -4.16
CA LYS A 57 11.39 -9.03 -3.06
C LYS A 57 12.80 -8.63 -3.52
N LYS A 58 13.33 -9.33 -4.54
CA LYS A 58 14.66 -9.04 -5.13
C LYS A 58 14.80 -7.58 -5.56
N TRP A 59 13.74 -6.99 -6.09
CA TRP A 59 13.74 -5.59 -6.55
C TRP A 59 13.69 -4.63 -5.37
N TYR A 60 12.87 -4.90 -4.35
CA TYR A 60 12.85 -4.09 -3.14
C TYR A 60 14.24 -4.04 -2.49
N GLU A 61 14.88 -5.19 -2.33
CA GLU A 61 16.20 -5.32 -1.70
C GLU A 61 17.31 -4.58 -2.48
N SER A 62 17.13 -4.41 -3.78
CA SER A 62 18.09 -3.73 -4.67
C SER A 62 18.05 -2.20 -4.63
N ASN A 63 17.12 -1.61 -3.87
CA ASN A 63 17.11 -0.16 -3.63
C ASN A 63 18.09 0.20 -2.50
N SER A 64 18.84 1.28 -2.70
CA SER A 64 19.74 1.81 -1.68
C SER A 64 18.95 2.57 -0.60
N GLU A 65 19.46 2.58 0.63
CA GLU A 65 18.86 3.38 1.71
C GLU A 65 18.81 4.86 1.37
N LYS A 66 19.86 5.38 0.70
CA LYS A 66 19.92 6.76 0.24
C LYS A 66 18.78 7.11 -0.74
N ASP A 67 18.48 6.21 -1.69
CA ASP A 67 17.40 6.43 -2.66
C ASP A 67 16.03 6.36 -1.98
N ILE A 68 15.85 5.41 -1.06
CA ILE A 68 14.62 5.24 -0.27
C ILE A 68 14.34 6.49 0.57
N ASN A 69 15.33 6.99 1.30
CA ASN A 69 15.21 8.22 2.10
C ASN A 69 14.87 9.42 1.20
N LYS A 70 15.63 9.62 0.12
CA LYS A 70 15.41 10.75 -0.81
C LYS A 70 14.04 10.72 -1.50
N VAL A 71 13.52 9.53 -1.83
CA VAL A 71 12.19 9.39 -2.42
C VAL A 71 11.12 9.65 -1.37
N SER A 72 11.24 9.08 -0.17
CA SER A 72 10.24 9.24 0.89
C SER A 72 10.12 10.70 1.36
N GLU A 73 11.23 11.43 1.51
CA GLU A 73 11.23 12.88 1.78
C GLU A 73 10.42 13.67 0.75
N LYS A 74 10.58 13.34 -0.54
CA LYS A 74 9.82 13.99 -1.62
C LYS A 74 8.34 13.60 -1.61
N VAL A 75 8.03 12.36 -1.23
CA VAL A 75 6.65 11.88 -1.11
C VAL A 75 5.92 12.61 0.00
N PHE A 76 6.57 12.85 1.14
CA PHE A 76 5.92 13.51 2.27
C PHE A 76 5.92 15.04 2.18
N SER A 77 6.84 15.65 1.41
CA SER A 77 6.87 17.11 1.18
C SER A 77 5.92 17.61 0.09
N THR A 78 5.39 16.73 -0.78
CA THR A 78 4.46 17.16 -1.84
C THR A 78 3.00 17.13 -1.39
N ASN A 79 2.23 18.14 -1.83
CA ASN A 79 0.79 18.24 -1.65
C ASN A 79 -0.03 17.62 -2.80
N TYR A 80 0.64 17.11 -3.84
CA TYR A 80 -0.02 16.54 -5.02
C TYR A 80 -0.06 15.02 -4.96
N GLU A 81 -1.26 14.44 -4.89
CA GLU A 81 -1.45 13.00 -4.71
C GLU A 81 -0.87 12.16 -5.83
N ARG A 82 -1.13 12.57 -7.07
CA ARG A 82 -0.55 11.93 -8.26
C ARG A 82 0.99 11.90 -8.16
N ARG A 83 1.59 12.98 -7.65
CA ARG A 83 3.04 13.08 -7.50
C ARG A 83 3.59 12.11 -6.46
N ARG A 84 2.86 11.82 -5.38
CA ARG A 84 3.27 10.83 -4.36
C ARG A 84 3.42 9.45 -4.97
N ILE A 85 2.43 9.01 -5.74
CA ILE A 85 2.48 7.74 -6.47
C ILE A 85 3.64 7.74 -7.48
N GLU A 86 3.75 8.77 -8.32
CA GLU A 86 4.83 8.88 -9.32
C GLU A 86 6.23 8.79 -8.69
N LEU A 87 6.43 9.41 -7.52
CA LEU A 87 7.69 9.36 -6.80
C LEU A 87 7.97 7.96 -6.26
N LEU A 88 6.99 7.32 -5.62
CA LEU A 88 7.13 5.95 -5.09
C LEU A 88 7.42 4.94 -6.21
N THR A 89 6.78 5.08 -7.37
CA THR A 89 6.99 4.18 -8.52
C THR A 89 8.38 4.27 -9.16
N LYS A 90 9.24 5.20 -8.71
CA LYS A 90 10.66 5.25 -9.11
C LYS A 90 11.52 4.24 -8.36
N LEU A 91 11.05 3.74 -7.21
CA LEU A 91 11.73 2.68 -6.47
C LEU A 91 11.51 1.33 -7.16
N LYS A 92 12.56 0.52 -7.25
CA LYS A 92 12.51 -0.79 -7.92
C LYS A 92 11.54 -1.71 -7.19
N GLY A 93 10.66 -2.37 -7.95
CA GLY A 93 9.63 -3.26 -7.42
C GLY A 93 8.34 -2.55 -6.98
N VAL A 94 8.30 -1.22 -6.96
CA VAL A 94 7.13 -0.45 -6.55
C VAL A 94 6.26 -0.11 -7.75
N SER A 95 5.16 -0.84 -7.91
CA SER A 95 4.10 -0.52 -8.86
C SER A 95 3.03 0.36 -8.20
N ILE A 96 2.02 0.84 -8.95
CA ILE A 96 0.90 1.63 -8.39
C ILE A 96 0.23 0.92 -7.19
N PRO A 97 -0.11 -0.39 -7.25
CA PRO A 97 -0.60 -1.13 -6.09
C PRO A 97 0.32 -1.06 -4.87
N THR A 98 1.62 -1.23 -5.07
CA THR A 98 2.60 -1.14 -3.97
C THR A 98 2.72 0.27 -3.42
N ALA A 99 2.73 1.29 -4.29
CA ALA A 99 2.77 2.68 -3.87
C ALA A 99 1.54 3.05 -3.02
N SER A 100 0.34 2.63 -3.45
CA SER A 100 -0.89 2.86 -2.67
C SER A 100 -0.86 2.15 -1.30
N ALA A 101 -0.25 0.97 -1.21
CA ALA A 101 -0.06 0.26 0.05
C ALA A 101 0.89 0.98 1.00
N ILE A 102 2.01 1.50 0.50
CA ILE A 102 2.93 2.32 1.30
C ILE A 102 2.23 3.57 1.85
N LEU A 103 1.42 4.23 1.03
CA LEU A 103 0.65 5.40 1.47
C LEU A 103 -0.41 5.02 2.52
N MET A 104 -1.14 3.92 2.34
CA MET A 104 -2.11 3.42 3.32
C MET A 104 -1.44 3.06 4.65
N LEU A 105 -0.33 2.33 4.63
CA LEU A 105 0.38 1.92 5.85
C LEU A 105 0.95 3.10 6.63
N THR A 106 1.25 4.22 5.97
CA THR A 106 1.76 5.44 6.62
C THR A 106 0.66 6.43 6.99
N ASN A 107 -0.48 6.43 6.29
CA ASN A 107 -1.65 7.26 6.61
C ASN A 107 -2.96 6.53 6.25
N PRO A 108 -3.42 5.60 7.11
CA PRO A 108 -4.57 4.75 6.81
C PRO A 108 -5.89 5.52 6.78
N GLN A 109 -5.96 6.70 7.42
CA GLN A 109 -7.14 7.57 7.40
C GLN A 109 -7.33 8.29 6.06
N ARG A 110 -6.27 8.43 5.26
CA ARG A 110 -6.29 9.17 3.99
C ARG A 110 -6.26 8.27 2.77
N TYR A 111 -5.65 7.09 2.85
CA TYR A 111 -5.39 6.25 1.69
C TYR A 111 -5.96 4.84 1.82
N GLY A 112 -6.50 4.34 0.72
CA GLY A 112 -6.79 2.93 0.53
C GLY A 112 -5.76 2.25 -0.38
N VAL A 113 -5.81 0.92 -0.40
CA VAL A 113 -4.97 0.10 -1.28
C VAL A 113 -5.65 -0.12 -2.63
N ILE A 114 -4.93 0.14 -3.71
CA ILE A 114 -5.34 -0.19 -5.07
C ILE A 114 -4.93 -1.65 -5.35
N ASP A 115 -5.89 -2.53 -5.59
CA ASP A 115 -5.63 -3.94 -5.92
C ASP A 115 -6.46 -4.39 -7.12
N ILE A 116 -5.79 -4.93 -8.15
CA ILE A 116 -6.44 -5.35 -9.40
C ILE A 116 -7.53 -6.41 -9.19
N ARG A 117 -7.41 -7.26 -8.15
CA ARG A 117 -8.43 -8.26 -7.84
C ARG A 117 -9.69 -7.61 -7.30
N VAL A 118 -9.55 -6.54 -6.50
CA VAL A 118 -10.69 -5.73 -6.04
C VAL A 118 -11.37 -5.10 -7.25
N TRP A 119 -10.61 -4.51 -8.18
CA TRP A 119 -11.17 -3.96 -9.42
C TRP A 119 -11.91 -5.02 -10.26
N GLN A 120 -11.37 -6.22 -10.39
CA GLN A 120 -12.03 -7.32 -11.09
C GLN A 120 -13.33 -7.75 -10.40
N VAL A 121 -13.36 -7.77 -9.07
CA VAL A 121 -14.59 -8.04 -8.29
C VAL A 121 -15.61 -6.93 -8.52
N LEU A 122 -15.22 -5.66 -8.38
CA LEU A 122 -16.12 -4.51 -8.59
C LEU A 122 -16.70 -4.55 -10.01
N TYR A 123 -15.85 -4.67 -11.04
CA TYR A 123 -16.28 -4.79 -12.43
C TYR A 123 -17.23 -5.97 -12.65
N LEU A 124 -16.98 -7.12 -12.01
CA LEU A 124 -17.85 -8.28 -12.11
C LEU A 124 -19.24 -7.97 -11.56
N TYR A 125 -19.34 -7.27 -10.43
CA TYR A 125 -20.61 -7.03 -9.74
C TYR A 125 -21.35 -5.74 -10.14
N GLY A 126 -20.69 -4.82 -10.86
CA GLY A 126 -21.27 -3.56 -11.36
C GLY A 126 -21.16 -2.43 -10.34
#